data_AF-A0A927EBQ5-F1
#
_entry.id   AF-A0A927EBQ5-F1
#
_cell.length_a   1.000
_cell.length_b   1.000
_cell.length_c   1.000
_cell.angle_alpha   90.00
_cell.angle_beta   90.00
_cell.angle_gamma   90.00
#
_symmetry.space_group_name_H-M   'P 1'
#
loop_
_entity.id
_entity.type
_entity.pdbx_description
1 polymer ?
#
loop_
_entity_poly.entity_id
_entity_poly.type
_entity_poly.pdbx_seq_one_letter_code
_entity_poly.pdbx_strand_id
1 'polypeptide(L)'
;MTDSADATARRRPCGGKTAFAALLALLASACTATTGDLGRPRPTVWSQLLAPEAGFLAAAVRGEAASPFRLTDDEEQMRDRAWRFVMPASPHSIFQGEVSNLAHTRILPVAAQSNDVSDYFHGLTSTSFASQSSRYNRMSEDVNADRLLIGPFRANAMRVVSMDRVRMRTVESSPDVAPEKQDPALARVVENEGLVFWVCERLDFRLRSYRYALANLVVEMPSREAIRAERAIMALEAEAGPLCRMPLNDAFGEGTKRPVVYKG
;
A
#
# COMPACT_ATOMS: atom_id res chain seq x y z
N MET A 1 81.06 8.18 11.50
CA MET A 1 79.96 8.51 12.43
C MET A 1 79.31 9.76 11.87
N THR A 2 78.30 9.57 11.02
CA THR A 2 77.61 10.63 10.28
C THR A 2 76.13 10.34 10.28
N ASP A 3 75.39 11.38 10.63
CA ASP A 3 73.96 11.50 10.87
C ASP A 3 73.04 11.17 9.69
N SER A 4 71.89 10.59 10.05
CA SER A 4 70.51 10.97 9.71
C SER A 4 70.15 11.45 8.29
N ALA A 5 69.20 10.75 7.64
CA ALA A 5 67.90 11.33 7.29
C ALA A 5 66.90 10.27 6.76
N ASP A 6 65.73 10.28 7.39
CA ASP A 6 64.52 9.50 7.19
C ASP A 6 63.67 10.08 6.03
N ALA A 7 63.02 9.23 5.23
CA ALA A 7 62.03 9.64 4.22
C ALA A 7 60.90 8.60 4.11
N THR A 8 60.09 8.51 5.15
CA THR A 8 58.82 7.76 5.14
C THR A 8 57.70 8.56 4.46
N ALA A 9 57.34 8.18 3.23
CA ALA A 9 56.20 8.72 2.52
C ALA A 9 54.87 8.24 3.14
N ARG A 10 54.23 9.08 3.97
CA ARG A 10 52.85 8.87 4.45
C ARG A 10 51.85 9.07 3.29
N ARG A 11 51.25 7.98 2.81
CA ARG A 11 50.01 8.03 2.00
C ARG A 11 48.83 8.39 2.91
N ARG A 12 48.17 9.53 2.65
CA ARG A 12 46.92 9.91 3.32
C ARG A 12 45.76 9.07 2.77
N PRO A 13 44.85 8.51 3.60
CA PRO A 13 43.71 7.77 3.10
C PRO A 13 42.65 8.76 2.59
N CYS A 14 42.52 8.88 1.27
CA CYS A 14 41.45 9.62 0.59
C CYS A 14 40.16 8.77 0.46
N GLY A 15 39.84 7.94 1.47
CA GLY A 15 38.72 6.97 1.39
C GLY A 15 37.35 7.51 1.78
N GLY A 16 37.27 8.61 2.55
CA GLY A 16 36.00 9.10 3.09
C GLY A 16 35.10 9.81 2.05
N LYS A 17 35.70 10.50 1.07
CA LYS A 17 34.95 11.29 0.09
C LYS A 17 34.34 10.44 -1.02
N THR A 18 34.99 9.33 -1.38
CA THR A 18 34.49 8.39 -2.40
C THR A 18 33.36 7.52 -1.86
N ALA A 19 33.43 7.09 -0.61
CA ALA A 19 32.35 6.33 0.03
C ALA A 19 31.05 7.16 0.19
N PHE A 20 31.18 8.43 0.59
CA PHE A 20 30.02 9.33 0.71
C PHE A 20 29.41 9.68 -0.65
N ALA A 21 30.24 9.90 -1.68
CA ALA A 21 29.77 10.13 -3.05
C ALA A 21 29.11 8.88 -3.67
N ALA A 22 29.61 7.68 -3.39
CA ALA A 22 28.99 6.43 -3.81
C ALA A 22 27.64 6.21 -3.10
N LEU A 23 27.54 6.53 -1.81
CA LEU A 23 26.29 6.46 -1.05
C LEU A 23 25.25 7.47 -1.58
N LEU A 24 25.67 8.71 -1.88
CA LEU A 24 24.83 9.73 -2.52
C LEU A 24 24.39 9.34 -3.94
N ALA A 25 25.25 8.69 -4.72
CA ALA A 25 24.91 8.19 -6.06
C ALA A 25 23.93 7.01 -6.02
N LEU A 26 24.06 6.12 -5.02
CA LEU A 26 23.10 5.04 -4.72
C LEU A 26 21.74 5.58 -4.24
N LEU A 27 21.75 6.65 -3.44
CA LEU A 27 20.52 7.34 -3.02
C LEU A 27 19.87 8.10 -4.19
N ALA A 28 20.66 8.63 -5.12
CA ALA A 28 20.16 9.33 -6.30
C ALA A 28 19.60 8.38 -7.38
N SER A 29 20.13 7.15 -7.50
CA SER A 29 19.59 6.14 -8.43
C SER A 29 18.32 5.45 -7.92
N ALA A 30 17.96 5.61 -6.63
CA ALA A 30 16.67 5.21 -6.10
C ALA A 30 15.50 6.09 -6.63
N CYS A 31 15.79 7.26 -7.19
CA CYS A 31 14.78 8.19 -7.70
C CYS A 31 14.26 7.89 -9.11
N THR A 32 14.77 6.87 -9.82
CA THR A 32 14.23 6.47 -11.13
C THR A 32 13.22 5.34 -10.98
N ALA A 33 12.22 5.54 -10.13
CA ALA A 33 11.08 4.63 -10.03
C ALA A 33 10.19 4.81 -11.27
N THR A 34 10.49 4.08 -12.33
CA THR A 34 9.59 4.02 -13.48
C THR A 34 8.29 3.32 -13.06
N THR A 35 7.16 3.90 -13.44
CA THR A 35 5.83 3.42 -13.08
C THR A 35 5.44 2.17 -13.89
N GLY A 36 4.92 1.14 -13.22
CA GLY A 36 4.32 -0.05 -13.78
C GLY A 36 2.86 0.16 -14.21
N ASP A 37 2.24 -0.91 -14.70
CA ASP A 37 0.86 -0.97 -15.22
C ASP A 37 -0.24 -0.61 -14.20
N LEU A 38 0.03 -0.84 -12.92
CA LEU A 38 -0.87 -0.48 -11.80
C LEU A 38 -0.53 0.85 -11.13
N GLY A 39 0.36 1.65 -11.74
CA GLY A 39 0.83 2.91 -11.15
C GLY A 39 1.84 2.74 -10.01
N ARG A 40 2.27 1.50 -9.73
CA ARG A 40 3.31 1.18 -8.74
C ARG A 40 4.73 1.33 -9.29
N PRO A 41 5.77 1.56 -8.47
CA PRO A 41 7.16 1.46 -8.92
C PRO A 41 7.47 0.09 -9.53
N ARG A 42 8.30 0.05 -10.59
CA ARG A 42 8.77 -1.22 -11.16
C ARG A 42 9.51 -2.06 -10.12
N PRO A 43 9.39 -3.40 -10.19
CA PRO A 43 10.04 -4.27 -9.23
C PRO A 43 11.57 -4.18 -9.37
N THR A 44 12.23 -3.98 -8.23
CA THR A 44 13.69 -3.90 -8.08
C THR A 44 14.20 -5.05 -7.21
N VAL A 45 15.51 -5.22 -7.09
CA VAL A 45 16.10 -6.20 -6.14
C VAL A 45 15.62 -5.93 -4.71
N TRP A 46 15.50 -4.66 -4.33
CA TRP A 46 14.96 -4.27 -3.03
C TRP A 46 13.53 -4.77 -2.84
N SER A 47 12.63 -4.46 -3.78
CA SER A 47 11.22 -4.82 -3.65
C SER A 47 10.94 -6.32 -3.79
N GLN A 48 11.81 -7.07 -4.48
CA GLN A 48 11.63 -8.49 -4.75
C GLN A 48 12.27 -9.41 -3.70
N LEU A 49 13.43 -9.03 -3.15
CA LEU A 49 14.18 -9.90 -2.23
C LEU A 49 14.21 -9.39 -0.79
N LEU A 50 14.43 -8.09 -0.59
CA LEU A 50 14.70 -7.56 0.74
C LEU A 50 13.42 -7.10 1.46
N ALA A 51 12.53 -6.40 0.76
CA ALA A 51 11.30 -5.88 1.34
C ALA A 51 10.36 -6.98 1.86
N PRO A 52 10.15 -8.12 1.17
CA PRO A 52 9.27 -9.19 1.67
C PRO A 52 9.79 -9.81 2.98
N GLU A 53 11.10 -10.09 3.06
CA GLU A 53 11.73 -10.67 4.26
C GLU A 53 11.72 -9.68 5.44
N ALA A 54 12.07 -8.42 5.19
CA ALA A 54 12.00 -7.38 6.21
C ALA A 54 10.56 -7.17 6.70
N GLY A 55 9.59 -7.20 5.79
CA GLY A 55 8.16 -7.12 6.09
C GLY A 55 7.68 -8.29 6.93
N PHE A 56 8.06 -9.51 6.58
CA PHE A 56 7.75 -10.73 7.35
C PHE A 56 8.28 -10.64 8.78
N LEU A 57 9.57 -10.30 8.94
CA LEU A 57 10.19 -10.15 10.26
C LEU A 57 9.54 -9.04 11.07
N ALA A 58 9.29 -7.88 10.47
CA ALA A 58 8.66 -6.75 11.14
C ALA A 58 7.22 -7.07 11.58
N ALA A 59 6.44 -7.74 10.73
CA ALA A 59 5.11 -8.23 11.06
C ALA A 59 5.13 -9.24 12.21
N ALA A 60 6.04 -10.23 12.15
CA ALA A 60 6.19 -11.24 13.19
C ALA A 60 6.56 -10.60 14.55
N VAL A 61 7.49 -9.64 14.56
CA VAL A 61 7.87 -8.89 15.77
C VAL A 61 6.68 -8.10 16.35
N ARG A 62 5.78 -7.61 15.51
CA ARG A 62 4.54 -6.92 15.95
C ARG A 62 3.44 -7.89 16.40
N GLY A 63 3.65 -9.19 16.32
CA GLY A 63 2.64 -10.22 16.61
C GLY A 63 1.51 -10.23 15.58
N GLU A 64 1.78 -9.82 14.35
CA GLU A 64 0.84 -9.96 13.24
C GLU A 64 0.99 -11.35 12.60
N ALA A 65 -0.12 -11.88 12.07
CA ALA A 65 -0.11 -13.07 11.24
C ALA A 65 0.83 -12.87 10.04
N ALA A 66 1.81 -13.75 9.92
CA ALA A 66 2.78 -13.75 8.84
C ALA A 66 3.04 -15.20 8.43
N SER A 67 2.47 -15.61 7.30
CA SER A 67 2.65 -16.98 6.83
C SER A 67 3.99 -17.13 6.07
N PRO A 68 4.82 -18.13 6.43
CA PRO A 68 6.03 -18.46 5.67
C PRO A 68 5.72 -19.20 4.35
N PHE A 69 4.47 -19.56 4.08
CA PHE A 69 4.11 -20.23 2.84
C PHE A 69 4.27 -19.30 1.63
N ARG A 70 4.57 -19.89 0.47
CA ARG A 70 4.65 -19.14 -0.78
C ARG A 70 3.29 -18.60 -1.17
N LEU A 71 3.28 -17.42 -1.79
CA LEU A 71 2.07 -16.85 -2.38
C LEU A 71 1.72 -17.60 -3.68
N THR A 72 0.44 -17.67 -3.96
CA THR A 72 -0.08 -18.09 -5.26
C THR A 72 -0.19 -16.89 -6.20
N ASP A 73 -0.25 -17.12 -7.52
CA ASP A 73 -0.38 -16.07 -8.53
C ASP A 73 -1.61 -15.17 -8.28
N ASP A 74 -2.72 -15.75 -7.81
CA ASP A 74 -3.94 -15.00 -7.46
C ASP A 74 -3.74 -14.12 -6.21
N GLU A 75 -2.98 -14.59 -5.22
CA GLU A 75 -2.63 -13.82 -4.01
C GLU A 75 -1.64 -12.69 -4.31
N GLU A 76 -0.66 -12.94 -5.17
CA GLU A 76 0.26 -11.91 -5.67
C GLU A 76 -0.50 -10.83 -6.44
N GLN A 77 -1.36 -11.24 -7.38
CA GLN A 77 -2.20 -10.32 -8.13
C GLN A 77 -3.13 -9.50 -7.21
N MET A 78 -3.63 -10.09 -6.12
CA MET A 78 -4.48 -9.39 -5.16
C MET A 78 -3.70 -8.29 -4.44
N ARG A 79 -2.50 -8.60 -3.97
CA ARG A 79 -1.59 -7.65 -3.30
C ARG A 79 -1.19 -6.52 -4.24
N ASP A 80 -0.87 -6.86 -5.48
CA ASP A 80 -0.51 -5.91 -6.52
C ASP A 80 -1.63 -4.91 -6.81
N ARG A 81 -2.86 -5.41 -6.95
CA ARG A 81 -4.04 -4.56 -7.17
C ARG A 81 -4.39 -3.74 -5.92
N ALA A 82 -4.19 -4.29 -4.72
CA ALA A 82 -4.43 -3.59 -3.47
C ALA A 82 -3.54 -2.36 -3.30
N TRP A 83 -2.31 -2.38 -3.85
CA TRP A 83 -1.35 -1.28 -3.76
C TRP A 83 -1.99 0.07 -4.10
N ARG A 84 -2.76 0.14 -5.20
CA ARG A 84 -3.37 1.41 -5.65
C ARG A 84 -4.35 2.01 -4.63
N PHE A 85 -5.07 1.18 -3.88
CA PHE A 85 -6.03 1.63 -2.86
C PHE A 85 -5.34 2.02 -1.55
N VAL A 86 -4.31 1.25 -1.17
CA VAL A 86 -3.54 1.42 0.05
C VAL A 86 -2.71 2.69 0.03
N MET A 87 -2.12 3.01 -1.13
CA MET A 87 -1.37 4.25 -1.32
C MET A 87 -2.27 5.49 -1.10
N PRO A 88 -1.73 6.66 -0.78
CA PRO A 88 -2.53 7.87 -0.65
C PRO A 88 -3.18 8.23 -2.00
N ALA A 89 -4.39 8.79 -1.95
CA ALA A 89 -5.02 9.38 -3.13
C ALA A 89 -4.40 10.73 -3.51
N SER A 90 -3.80 11.42 -2.53
CA SER A 90 -3.23 12.76 -2.71
C SER A 90 -2.09 12.74 -3.72
N PRO A 91 -2.16 13.52 -4.81
CA PRO A 91 -1.20 13.44 -5.91
C PRO A 91 0.22 13.92 -5.56
N HIS A 92 0.45 14.53 -4.40
CA HIS A 92 1.70 15.27 -4.13
C HIS A 92 2.36 15.01 -2.77
N SER A 93 1.90 14.05 -1.97
CA SER A 93 2.56 13.74 -0.70
C SER A 93 3.57 12.61 -0.85
N ILE A 94 4.82 12.95 -1.20
CA ILE A 94 5.93 11.98 -1.32
C ILE A 94 6.12 11.22 -0.01
N PHE A 95 6.16 11.93 1.12
CA PHE A 95 6.34 11.31 2.43
C PHE A 95 5.21 10.33 2.78
N GLN A 96 3.94 10.70 2.56
CA GLN A 96 2.83 9.77 2.79
C GLN A 96 2.86 8.58 1.81
N GLY A 97 3.34 8.80 0.59
CA GLY A 97 3.59 7.76 -0.40
C GLY A 97 4.60 6.74 0.14
N GLU A 98 5.76 7.20 0.60
CA GLU A 98 6.80 6.31 1.14
C GLU A 98 6.35 5.58 2.41
N VAL A 99 5.71 6.28 3.35
CA VAL A 99 5.15 5.64 4.56
C VAL A 99 4.12 4.57 4.19
N SER A 100 3.25 4.86 3.22
CA SER A 100 2.26 3.90 2.74
C SER A 100 2.87 2.71 2.01
N ASN A 101 3.96 2.92 1.27
CA ASN A 101 4.69 1.86 0.60
C ASN A 101 5.40 0.94 1.61
N LEU A 102 5.99 1.51 2.66
CA LEU A 102 6.56 0.76 3.78
C LEU A 102 5.49 0.03 4.59
N ALA A 103 4.30 0.61 4.74
CA ALA A 103 3.17 -0.08 5.35
C ALA A 103 2.67 -1.23 4.46
N HIS A 104 2.60 -1.04 3.14
CA HIS A 104 2.16 -2.07 2.19
C HIS A 104 3.10 -3.28 2.17
N THR A 105 4.40 -3.03 2.28
CA THR A 105 5.42 -4.08 2.45
C THR A 105 5.48 -4.64 3.88
N ARG A 106 4.59 -4.19 4.77
CA ARG A 106 4.49 -4.60 6.19
C ARG A 106 5.73 -4.29 7.04
N ILE A 107 6.65 -3.46 6.55
CA ILE A 107 7.79 -2.96 7.32
C ILE A 107 7.28 -2.00 8.41
N LEU A 108 6.36 -1.10 8.06
CA LEU A 108 5.64 -0.24 9.00
C LEU A 108 4.25 -0.80 9.30
N PRO A 109 3.67 -0.51 10.49
CA PRO A 109 2.28 -0.84 10.76
C PRO A 109 1.33 0.02 9.92
N VAL A 110 0.16 -0.50 9.58
CA VAL A 110 -0.87 0.25 8.83
C VAL A 110 -1.26 1.56 9.54
N ALA A 111 -1.26 1.57 10.87
CA ALA A 111 -1.55 2.74 11.68
C ALA A 111 -0.57 3.93 11.48
N ALA A 112 0.58 3.70 10.82
CA ALA A 112 1.50 4.78 10.46
C ALA A 112 0.97 5.64 9.29
N GLN A 113 -0.01 5.17 8.53
CA GLN A 113 -0.60 5.93 7.43
C GLN A 113 -1.43 7.11 7.94
N SER A 114 -1.44 8.20 7.17
CA SER A 114 -2.32 9.33 7.47
C SER A 114 -3.79 8.93 7.31
N ASN A 115 -4.58 9.41 8.27
CA ASN A 115 -6.04 9.33 8.31
C ASN A 115 -6.69 10.72 8.33
N ASP A 116 -5.93 11.77 7.95
CA ASP A 116 -6.46 13.12 7.83
C ASP A 116 -7.16 13.31 6.47
N VAL A 117 -8.47 13.51 6.49
CA VAL A 117 -9.29 13.68 5.28
C VAL A 117 -8.97 14.96 4.51
N SER A 118 -8.31 15.94 5.15
CA SER A 118 -7.92 17.20 4.53
C SER A 118 -6.71 17.06 3.61
N ASP A 119 -5.90 16.00 3.77
CA ASP A 119 -4.67 15.77 3.01
C ASP A 119 -4.89 15.76 1.48
N TYR A 120 -6.01 15.17 1.03
CA TYR A 120 -6.34 15.15 -0.39
C TYR A 120 -6.66 16.57 -0.90
N PHE A 121 -7.44 17.34 -0.15
CA PHE A 121 -7.78 18.71 -0.50
C PHE A 121 -6.54 19.61 -0.53
N HIS A 122 -5.67 19.51 0.48
CA HIS A 122 -4.41 20.25 0.52
C HIS A 122 -3.48 19.88 -0.64
N GLY A 123 -3.36 18.58 -0.96
CA GLY A 123 -2.62 18.15 -2.14
C GLY A 123 -3.21 18.72 -3.43
N LEU A 124 -4.54 18.62 -3.61
CA LEU A 124 -5.24 19.14 -4.78
C LEU A 124 -5.16 20.67 -4.89
N THR A 125 -5.06 21.40 -3.78
CA THR A 125 -4.95 22.87 -3.78
C THR A 125 -3.53 23.38 -3.92
N SER A 126 -2.54 22.62 -3.44
CA SER A 126 -1.10 22.98 -3.47
C SER A 126 -0.53 23.15 -4.87
N THR A 127 -1.10 22.47 -5.87
CA THR A 127 -0.66 22.59 -7.26
C THR A 127 -1.31 23.80 -7.93
N SER A 128 -0.53 24.51 -8.77
CA SER A 128 -1.06 25.55 -9.64
C SER A 128 -1.88 24.93 -10.75
N PHE A 129 -3.18 25.25 -10.82
CA PHE A 129 -4.04 24.85 -11.95
C PHE A 129 -4.35 26.06 -12.83
N ALA A 130 -4.54 25.80 -14.13
CA ALA A 130 -4.87 26.83 -15.11
C ALA A 130 -6.28 27.43 -14.89
N SER A 131 -7.21 26.66 -14.32
CA SER A 131 -8.58 27.09 -14.03
C SER A 131 -9.20 26.33 -12.86
N GLN A 132 -10.33 26.84 -12.35
CA GLN A 132 -11.11 26.16 -11.30
C GLN A 132 -11.71 24.84 -11.78
N SER A 133 -12.16 24.80 -13.04
CA SER A 133 -12.66 23.57 -13.66
C SER A 133 -11.60 22.47 -13.71
N SER A 134 -10.31 22.81 -13.83
CA SER A 134 -9.24 21.80 -13.79
C SER A 134 -9.15 21.06 -12.45
N ARG A 135 -9.43 21.72 -11.31
CA ARG A 135 -9.40 21.06 -9.99
C ARG A 135 -10.54 20.05 -9.84
N TYR A 136 -11.76 20.42 -10.25
CA TYR A 136 -12.91 19.51 -10.26
C TYR A 136 -12.74 18.35 -11.23
N ASN A 137 -12.17 18.60 -12.41
CA ASN A 137 -11.86 17.56 -13.39
C ASN A 137 -10.81 16.59 -12.84
N ARG A 138 -9.73 17.10 -12.25
CA ARG A 138 -8.71 16.24 -11.63
C ARG A 138 -9.29 15.35 -10.54
N MET A 139 -10.11 15.91 -9.65
CA MET A 139 -10.79 15.12 -8.63
C MET A 139 -11.72 14.06 -9.25
N SER A 140 -12.48 14.42 -10.27
CA SER A 140 -13.35 13.47 -10.98
C SER A 140 -12.54 12.35 -11.65
N GLU A 141 -11.36 12.64 -12.20
CA GLU A 141 -10.45 11.65 -12.78
C GLU A 141 -9.92 10.69 -11.72
N ASP A 142 -9.43 11.20 -10.59
CA ASP A 142 -8.92 10.39 -9.49
C ASP A 142 -10.01 9.44 -8.94
N VAL A 143 -11.24 9.96 -8.73
CA VAL A 143 -12.41 9.19 -8.28
C VAL A 143 -12.79 8.10 -9.28
N ASN A 144 -12.82 8.43 -10.58
CA ASN A 144 -13.15 7.45 -11.61
C ASN A 144 -12.07 6.38 -11.75
N ALA A 145 -10.79 6.75 -11.63
CA ALA A 145 -9.68 5.80 -11.66
C ALA A 145 -9.79 4.79 -10.50
N ASP A 146 -10.12 5.25 -9.28
CA ASP A 146 -10.36 4.37 -8.15
C ASP A 146 -11.55 3.43 -8.42
N ARG A 147 -12.66 3.97 -8.94
CA ARG A 147 -13.88 3.19 -9.24
C ARG A 147 -13.62 2.05 -10.22
N LEU A 148 -12.89 2.32 -11.30
CA LEU A 148 -12.61 1.33 -12.35
C LEU A 148 -11.80 0.13 -11.86
N LEU A 149 -11.04 0.29 -10.78
CA LEU A 149 -10.17 -0.76 -10.24
C LEU A 149 -10.86 -1.66 -9.20
N ILE A 150 -12.01 -1.25 -8.67
CA ILE A 150 -12.74 -2.00 -7.64
C ILE A 150 -13.21 -3.36 -8.18
N GLY A 151 -13.85 -3.37 -9.35
CA GLY A 151 -14.38 -4.60 -9.96
C GLY A 151 -13.31 -5.69 -10.14
N PRO A 152 -12.18 -5.39 -10.81
CA PRO A 152 -11.08 -6.33 -10.96
C PRO A 152 -10.46 -6.80 -9.64
N PHE A 153 -10.29 -5.91 -8.67
CA PHE A 153 -9.79 -6.29 -7.34
C PHE A 153 -10.75 -7.25 -6.63
N ARG A 154 -12.05 -6.91 -6.57
CA ARG A 154 -13.10 -7.74 -5.97
C ARG A 154 -13.15 -9.14 -6.60
N ALA A 155 -13.09 -9.23 -7.92
CA ALA A 155 -13.13 -10.51 -8.63
C ALA A 155 -11.94 -11.42 -8.27
N ASN A 156 -10.74 -10.85 -8.12
CA ASN A 156 -9.55 -11.60 -7.74
C ASN A 156 -9.54 -11.92 -6.23
N ALA A 157 -9.98 -11.01 -5.37
CA ALA A 157 -10.14 -11.27 -3.93
C ALA A 157 -11.13 -12.42 -3.65
N MET A 158 -12.24 -12.50 -4.39
CA MET A 158 -13.18 -13.61 -4.28
C MET A 158 -12.56 -14.97 -4.63
N ARG A 159 -11.63 -15.01 -5.61
CA ARG A 159 -10.89 -16.23 -5.93
C ARG A 159 -9.97 -16.63 -4.78
N VAL A 160 -9.19 -15.68 -4.25
CA VAL A 160 -8.32 -15.93 -3.10
C VAL A 160 -9.11 -16.43 -1.89
N VAL A 161 -10.23 -15.79 -1.55
CA VAL A 161 -11.11 -16.24 -0.45
C VAL A 161 -11.61 -17.68 -0.70
N SER A 162 -11.95 -18.05 -1.94
CA SER A 162 -12.35 -19.43 -2.25
C SER A 162 -11.21 -20.43 -2.12
N MET A 163 -9.97 -20.04 -2.47
CA MET A 163 -8.78 -20.86 -2.29
C MET A 163 -8.43 -21.03 -0.81
N ASP A 164 -8.61 -19.99 -0.01
CA ASP A 164 -8.46 -20.03 1.44
C ASP A 164 -9.43 -21.04 2.09
N ARG A 165 -10.69 -21.12 1.61
CA ARG A 165 -11.65 -22.14 2.06
C ARG A 165 -11.21 -23.56 1.72
N VAL A 166 -10.60 -23.76 0.55
CA VAL A 166 -10.03 -25.06 0.18
C VAL A 166 -8.85 -25.37 1.10
N ARG A 167 -7.96 -24.40 1.34
CA ARG A 167 -6.80 -24.54 2.23
C ARG A 167 -7.21 -25.02 3.61
N MET A 168 -8.16 -24.34 4.26
CA MET A 168 -8.58 -24.70 5.61
C MET A 168 -9.29 -26.06 5.65
N ARG A 169 -10.17 -26.35 4.69
CA ARG A 169 -10.79 -27.68 4.60
C ARG A 169 -9.78 -28.80 4.41
N THR A 170 -8.75 -28.61 3.59
CA THR A 170 -7.69 -29.62 3.40
C THR A 170 -6.88 -29.82 4.67
N VAL A 171 -6.55 -28.73 5.37
CA VAL A 171 -5.84 -28.78 6.66
C VAL A 171 -6.64 -29.53 7.72
N GLU A 172 -7.95 -29.37 7.75
CA GLU A 172 -8.84 -30.03 8.72
C GLU A 172 -9.13 -31.50 8.38
N SER A 173 -9.25 -31.85 7.10
CA SER A 173 -9.78 -33.15 6.67
C SER A 173 -8.73 -34.17 6.21
N SER A 174 -7.54 -33.73 5.80
CA SER A 174 -6.53 -34.62 5.23
C SER A 174 -5.60 -35.18 6.32
N PRO A 175 -5.51 -36.51 6.48
CA PRO A 175 -4.56 -37.13 7.42
C PRO A 175 -3.09 -36.97 6.99
N ASP A 176 -2.85 -36.62 5.72
CA ASP A 176 -1.51 -36.45 5.16
C ASP A 176 -0.92 -35.05 5.43
N VAL A 177 -1.73 -34.13 5.95
CA VAL A 177 -1.28 -32.78 6.32
C VAL A 177 -0.72 -32.80 7.73
N ALA A 178 0.58 -32.53 7.86
CA ALA A 178 1.24 -32.40 9.15
C ALA A 178 0.58 -31.30 10.02
N PRO A 179 0.35 -31.54 11.33
CA PRO A 179 -0.29 -30.55 12.23
C PRO A 179 0.40 -29.19 12.26
N GLU A 180 1.73 -29.17 12.12
CA GLU A 180 2.55 -27.96 12.09
C GLU A 180 2.19 -27.00 10.93
N LYS A 181 1.47 -27.48 9.91
CA LYS A 181 1.00 -26.65 8.79
C LYS A 181 -0.27 -25.86 9.10
N GLN A 182 -0.93 -26.12 10.24
CA GLN A 182 -2.17 -25.45 10.63
C GLN A 182 -1.95 -23.94 10.85
N ASP A 183 -0.99 -23.56 11.71
CA ASP A 183 -0.76 -22.15 12.03
C ASP A 183 -0.30 -21.33 10.81
N PRO A 184 0.66 -21.78 9.99
CA PRO A 184 1.02 -21.08 8.75
C PRO A 184 -0.13 -20.95 7.75
N ALA A 185 -1.03 -21.96 7.68
CA ALA A 185 -2.19 -21.91 6.80
C ALA A 185 -3.20 -20.86 7.29
N LEU A 186 -3.53 -20.87 8.58
CA LEU A 186 -4.41 -19.89 9.20
C LEU A 186 -3.85 -18.47 9.06
N ALA A 187 -2.55 -18.29 9.32
CA ALA A 187 -1.88 -17.01 9.16
C ALA A 187 -2.05 -16.44 7.75
N ARG A 188 -1.98 -17.29 6.70
CA ARG A 188 -2.20 -16.83 5.32
C ARG A 188 -3.62 -16.36 5.08
N VAL A 189 -4.62 -17.05 5.63
CA VAL A 189 -6.03 -16.64 5.54
C VAL A 189 -6.25 -15.29 6.24
N VAL A 190 -5.69 -15.12 7.44
CA VAL A 190 -5.72 -13.85 8.18
C VAL A 190 -5.06 -12.72 7.38
N GLU A 191 -3.93 -12.98 6.73
CA GLU A 191 -3.25 -11.99 5.87
C GLU A 191 -4.09 -11.59 4.64
N ASN A 192 -4.71 -12.56 3.97
CA ASN A 192 -5.52 -12.31 2.79
C ASN A 192 -6.78 -11.53 3.15
N GLU A 193 -7.46 -11.95 4.21
CA GLU A 193 -8.68 -11.30 4.71
C GLU A 193 -8.39 -9.91 5.27
N GLY A 194 -7.31 -9.75 6.03
CA GLY A 194 -6.85 -8.46 6.56
C GLY A 194 -6.54 -7.45 5.46
N LEU A 195 -5.98 -7.89 4.32
CA LEU A 195 -5.73 -7.01 3.18
C LEU A 195 -7.02 -6.50 2.55
N VAL A 196 -8.06 -7.34 2.45
CA VAL A 196 -9.38 -6.89 1.97
C VAL A 196 -9.95 -5.84 2.91
N PHE A 197 -9.89 -6.07 4.23
CA PHE A 197 -10.36 -5.09 5.21
C PHE A 197 -9.59 -3.78 5.12
N TRP A 198 -8.26 -3.83 4.93
CA TRP A 198 -7.44 -2.64 4.72
C TRP A 198 -7.90 -1.86 3.49
N VAL A 199 -8.09 -2.53 2.35
CA VAL A 199 -8.59 -1.87 1.13
C VAL A 199 -9.94 -1.20 1.39
N CYS A 200 -10.84 -1.86 2.11
CA CYS A 200 -12.14 -1.29 2.47
C CYS A 200 -12.04 -0.07 3.38
N GLU A 201 -11.18 -0.10 4.40
CA GLU A 201 -10.92 1.08 5.24
C GLU A 201 -10.35 2.24 4.41
N ARG A 202 -9.41 1.96 3.52
CA ARG A 202 -8.80 3.00 2.66
C ARG A 202 -9.77 3.55 1.64
N LEU A 203 -10.69 2.74 1.11
CA LEU A 203 -11.77 3.19 0.24
C LEU A 203 -12.76 4.11 0.98
N ASP A 204 -13.16 3.75 2.21
CA ASP A 204 -13.98 4.62 3.05
C ASP A 204 -13.28 5.96 3.34
N PHE A 205 -12.00 5.90 3.74
CA PHE A 205 -11.19 7.09 3.98
C PHE A 205 -11.09 7.98 2.74
N ARG A 206 -10.90 7.40 1.55
CA ARG A 206 -10.88 8.12 0.27
C ARG A 206 -12.21 8.79 -0.03
N LEU A 207 -13.34 8.08 0.13
CA LEU A 207 -14.67 8.65 -0.06
C LEU A 207 -14.90 9.87 0.86
N ARG A 208 -14.51 9.77 2.14
CA ARG A 208 -14.57 10.92 3.07
C ARG A 208 -13.66 12.07 2.64
N SER A 209 -12.45 11.76 2.16
CA SER A 209 -11.49 12.76 1.67
C SER A 209 -11.99 13.48 0.41
N TYR A 210 -12.62 12.76 -0.53
CA TYR A 210 -13.22 13.35 -1.73
C TYR A 210 -14.43 14.23 -1.39
N ARG A 211 -15.30 13.78 -0.47
CA ARG A 211 -16.42 14.61 0.03
C ARG A 211 -15.92 15.87 0.71
N TYR A 212 -14.90 15.76 1.56
CA TYR A 212 -14.25 16.91 2.21
C TYR A 212 -13.71 17.89 1.16
N ALA A 213 -12.96 17.40 0.17
CA ALA A 213 -12.40 18.24 -0.86
C ALA A 213 -13.47 18.92 -1.72
N LEU A 214 -14.52 18.21 -2.11
CA LEU A 214 -15.64 18.77 -2.87
C LEU A 214 -16.33 19.90 -2.10
N ALA A 215 -16.63 19.69 -0.81
CA ALA A 215 -17.27 20.71 0.02
C ALA A 215 -16.41 22.00 0.11
N ASN A 216 -15.11 21.87 0.36
CA ASN A 216 -14.21 23.01 0.46
C ASN A 216 -13.97 23.70 -0.90
N LEU A 217 -13.85 22.93 -1.99
CA LEU A 217 -13.75 23.50 -3.33
C LEU A 217 -14.99 24.33 -3.71
N VAL A 218 -16.19 23.89 -3.32
CA VAL A 218 -17.42 24.62 -3.59
C VAL A 218 -17.48 25.93 -2.81
N VAL A 219 -16.96 25.95 -1.57
CA VAL A 219 -16.86 27.18 -0.77
C VAL A 219 -15.88 28.18 -1.38
N GLU A 220 -14.68 27.73 -1.74
CA GLU A 220 -13.65 28.60 -2.29
C GLU A 220 -14.01 29.08 -3.70
N MET A 221 -14.49 28.16 -4.55
CA MET A 221 -14.56 28.32 -6.00
C MET A 221 -15.82 27.62 -6.56
N PRO A 222 -17.01 28.22 -6.39
CA PRO A 222 -18.27 27.65 -6.86
C PRO A 222 -18.27 27.43 -8.38
N SER A 223 -18.69 26.25 -8.83
CA SER A 223 -18.69 25.87 -10.25
C SER A 223 -19.71 24.76 -10.54
N ARG A 224 -20.23 24.70 -11.77
CA ARG A 224 -21.20 23.65 -12.18
C ARG A 224 -20.57 22.26 -12.25
N GLU A 225 -19.25 22.20 -12.43
CA GLU A 225 -18.44 21.00 -12.47
C GLU A 225 -18.50 20.22 -11.14
N ALA A 226 -18.83 20.88 -10.03
CA ALA A 226 -19.12 20.25 -8.75
C ALA A 226 -20.19 19.14 -8.86
N ILE A 227 -21.20 19.31 -9.72
CA ILE A 227 -22.27 18.30 -9.92
C ILE A 227 -21.70 17.02 -10.55
N ARG A 228 -20.75 17.15 -11.48
CA ARG A 228 -20.09 15.99 -12.11
C ARG A 228 -19.23 15.27 -11.09
N ALA A 229 -18.47 16.01 -10.29
CA ALA A 229 -17.66 15.49 -9.21
C ALA A 229 -18.50 14.72 -8.17
N GLU A 230 -19.59 15.31 -7.69
CA GLU A 230 -20.52 14.67 -6.75
C GLU A 230 -21.03 13.32 -7.30
N ARG A 231 -21.47 13.31 -8.56
CA ARG A 231 -21.95 12.07 -9.22
C ARG A 231 -20.86 11.01 -9.33
N ALA A 232 -19.61 11.40 -9.57
CA ALA A 232 -18.49 10.46 -9.61
C ALA A 232 -18.26 9.83 -8.22
N ILE A 233 -18.33 10.62 -7.15
CA ILE A 233 -18.19 10.14 -5.76
C ILE A 233 -19.32 9.16 -5.42
N MET A 234 -20.57 9.51 -5.74
CA MET A 234 -21.72 8.60 -5.54
C MET A 234 -21.54 7.28 -6.29
N ALA A 235 -21.02 7.32 -7.52
CA ALA A 235 -20.77 6.12 -8.30
C ALA A 235 -19.62 5.26 -7.72
N LEU A 236 -18.58 5.88 -7.15
CA LEU A 236 -17.51 5.18 -6.44
C LEU A 236 -18.05 4.48 -5.19
N GLU A 237 -18.88 5.17 -4.39
CA GLU A 237 -19.50 4.60 -3.19
C GLU A 237 -20.40 3.40 -3.52
N ALA A 238 -21.20 3.50 -4.58
CA ALA A 238 -22.04 2.41 -5.06
C ALA A 238 -21.20 1.17 -5.47
N GLU A 239 -20.05 1.38 -6.10
CA GLU A 239 -19.15 0.31 -6.53
C GLU A 239 -18.37 -0.32 -5.35
N ALA A 240 -18.00 0.49 -4.35
CA ALA A 240 -17.28 0.02 -3.15
C ALA A 240 -18.13 -0.88 -2.25
N GLY A 241 -19.44 -0.64 -2.18
CA GLY A 241 -20.37 -1.39 -1.32
C GLY A 241 -20.32 -2.91 -1.50
N PRO A 242 -20.47 -3.45 -2.73
CA PRO A 242 -20.34 -4.89 -3.00
C PRO A 242 -19.00 -5.52 -2.62
N LEU A 243 -17.89 -4.79 -2.74
CA LEU A 243 -16.57 -5.27 -2.32
C LEU A 243 -16.53 -5.45 -0.79
N CYS A 244 -16.92 -4.42 -0.05
CA CYS A 244 -16.80 -4.40 1.42
C CYS A 244 -17.90 -5.17 2.16
N ARG A 245 -18.85 -5.77 1.41
CA ARG A 245 -19.86 -6.70 1.91
C ARG A 245 -19.69 -8.13 1.36
N MET A 246 -18.61 -8.40 0.62
CA MET A 246 -18.40 -9.74 0.08
C MET A 246 -18.15 -10.76 1.21
N PRO A 247 -18.57 -12.02 1.04
CA PRO A 247 -18.42 -13.04 2.08
C PRO A 247 -16.96 -13.48 2.22
N LEU A 248 -16.37 -13.24 3.39
CA LEU A 248 -15.00 -13.62 3.75
C LEU A 248 -14.99 -14.98 4.49
N ASN A 249 -13.86 -15.34 5.10
CA ASN A 249 -13.70 -16.60 5.83
C ASN A 249 -13.82 -16.41 7.36
N ASP A 250 -14.06 -15.19 7.80
CA ASP A 250 -14.24 -14.81 9.20
C ASP A 250 -13.04 -15.19 10.08
N ALA A 251 -11.84 -15.04 9.52
CA ALA A 251 -10.59 -15.42 10.19
C ALA A 251 -10.30 -14.62 11.48
N PHE A 252 -11.05 -13.55 11.75
CA PHE A 252 -10.94 -12.70 12.94
C PHE A 252 -12.08 -12.92 13.96
N GLY A 253 -12.99 -13.85 13.68
CA GLY A 253 -14.15 -14.21 14.51
C GLY A 253 -15.34 -13.23 14.45
N GLU A 254 -16.55 -13.77 14.60
CA GLU A 254 -17.79 -13.00 14.63
C GLU A 254 -17.75 -11.86 15.69
N GLY A 255 -17.89 -10.62 15.23
CA GLY A 255 -18.20 -9.47 16.10
C GLY A 255 -17.03 -8.73 16.73
N THR A 256 -15.77 -9.12 16.47
CA THR A 256 -14.62 -8.26 16.83
C THR A 256 -14.60 -7.02 15.91
N LYS A 257 -14.22 -5.85 16.45
CA LYS A 257 -13.98 -4.64 15.63
C LYS A 257 -12.91 -5.00 14.62
N ARG A 258 -13.32 -5.27 13.36
CA ARG A 258 -12.51 -5.63 12.18
C ARG A 258 -11.26 -4.74 12.09
N PRO A 259 -10.16 -5.07 12.78
CA PRO A 259 -9.04 -4.16 12.81
C PRO A 259 -8.32 -4.39 11.50
N VAL A 260 -7.91 -3.31 10.86
CA VAL A 260 -6.97 -3.38 9.73
C VAL A 260 -5.58 -3.88 10.15
N VAL A 261 -5.44 -4.17 11.45
CA VAL A 261 -4.31 -4.88 12.01
C VAL A 261 -4.46 -6.37 11.69
N TYR A 262 -3.45 -6.94 11.03
CA TYR A 262 -3.29 -8.37 10.75
C TYR A 262 -3.09 -9.24 12.01
N LYS A 263 -3.78 -8.94 13.11
CA LYS A 263 -3.77 -9.73 14.34
C LYS A 263 -4.94 -10.70 14.27
N GLY A 264 -4.63 -11.97 13.99
CA GLY A 264 -5.57 -13.09 14.12
C GLY A 264 -5.46 -13.70 15.50
#